data_AF-M7BEB2-F1
#
_entry.id   AF-M7BEB2-F1
#
_cell.length_a   1.000
_cell.length_b   1.000
_cell.length_c   1.000
_cell.angle_alpha   90.00
_cell.angle_beta   90.00
_cell.angle_gamma   90.00
#
_symmetry.space_group_name_H-M   'P 1'
#
loop_
_entity.id
_entity.type
_entity.pdbx_description
1 polymer ?
#
loop_
_entity_poly.entity_id
_entity_poly.type
_entity_poly.pdbx_seq_one_letter_code
_entity_poly.pdbx_strand_id
1 'polypeptide(L)'
;MKLLQLLGLPLLLVLLTAAPPRLPGPRRSPVPAGVCLARPKSCYNTQAIDRNKDGSSDCGIFQINSKYWCYDGRTPGASNGCHMPCSKLLDNNIADDIRCAKLNARKARGLMPW
;
A
#
# COMPACT_ATOMS: atom_id res chain seq x y z
N MET A 1 -14.37 54.32 15.69
CA MET A 1 -14.66 53.10 14.91
C MET A 1 -13.37 52.78 14.14
N LYS A 2 -12.31 52.19 14.72
CA LYS A 2 -12.26 50.87 15.38
C LYS A 2 -13.08 49.87 14.57
N LEU A 3 -12.44 49.13 13.67
CA LEU A 3 -12.28 47.68 13.82
C LEU A 3 -11.40 47.06 12.71
N LEU A 4 -10.32 46.40 13.15
CA LEU A 4 -9.64 45.28 12.50
C LEU A 4 -8.79 45.50 11.24
N GLN A 5 -7.56 46.00 11.47
CA GLN A 5 -6.39 45.21 11.09
C GLN A 5 -6.19 44.07 12.11
N LEU A 6 -5.58 42.96 11.67
CA LEU A 6 -5.19 41.76 12.44
C LEU A 6 -6.24 40.65 12.52
N LEU A 7 -6.18 39.73 11.56
CA LEU A 7 -6.28 38.30 11.85
C LEU A 7 -5.11 37.60 11.16
N GLY A 8 -3.93 37.79 11.76
CA GLY A 8 -2.86 36.82 11.67
C GLY A 8 -3.29 35.51 12.33
N LEU A 9 -2.75 34.39 11.85
CA LEU A 9 -2.86 33.06 12.44
C LEU A 9 -2.78 33.15 13.98
N PRO A 10 -3.78 32.63 14.72
CA PRO A 10 -3.73 31.20 15.03
C PRO A 10 -5.12 30.60 15.30
N LEU A 11 -5.81 30.14 14.27
CA LEU A 11 -6.91 29.18 14.45
C LEU A 11 -6.64 27.82 13.79
N LEU A 12 -5.64 27.73 12.90
CA LEU A 12 -5.27 26.46 12.29
C LEU A 12 -4.39 25.57 13.20
N LEU A 13 -3.82 26.11 14.28
CA LEU A 13 -2.98 25.34 15.21
C LEU A 13 -3.75 24.67 16.36
N VAL A 14 -5.00 25.09 16.64
CA VAL A 14 -5.80 24.50 17.75
C VAL A 14 -6.51 23.21 17.34
N LEU A 15 -6.67 22.93 16.04
CA LEU A 15 -7.21 21.64 15.56
C LEU A 15 -6.15 20.53 15.48
N LEU A 16 -4.87 20.86 15.62
CA LEU A 16 -3.76 19.89 15.56
C LEU A 16 -3.27 19.42 16.94
N THR A 17 -3.73 20.01 18.05
CA THR A 17 -3.32 19.60 19.42
C THR A 17 -4.33 18.74 20.16
N ALA A 18 -5.53 18.53 19.62
CA ALA A 18 -6.45 17.52 20.13
C ALA A 18 -6.03 16.15 19.59
N ALA A 19 -5.08 15.50 20.28
CA ALA A 19 -4.90 14.07 20.13
C ALA A 19 -6.25 13.39 20.40
N PRO A 20 -6.78 12.55 19.48
CA PRO A 20 -8.00 11.80 19.77
C PRO A 20 -7.79 10.96 21.03
N PRO A 21 -8.84 10.76 21.86
CA PRO A 21 -8.72 9.92 23.04
C PRO A 21 -8.16 8.55 22.64
N ARG A 22 -7.16 8.07 23.37
CA ARG A 22 -6.64 6.72 23.22
C ARG A 22 -7.75 5.75 23.59
N LEU A 23 -8.54 5.33 22.62
CA LEU A 23 -9.52 4.28 22.80
C LEU A 23 -8.75 3.01 23.21
N PRO A 24 -9.12 2.33 24.32
CA PRO A 24 -8.63 0.99 24.58
C PRO A 24 -9.09 0.12 23.41
N GLY A 25 -8.14 -0.26 22.55
CA GLY A 25 -8.43 -0.95 21.30
C GLY A 25 -9.15 -2.28 21.57
N PRO A 26 -10.17 -2.63 20.78
CA PRO A 26 -10.78 -3.95 20.86
C PRO A 26 -9.69 -5.00 20.66
N ARG A 27 -9.74 -6.09 21.44
CA ARG A 27 -8.83 -7.24 21.37
C ARG A 27 -8.45 -7.49 19.91
N ARG A 28 -7.17 -7.25 19.58
CA ARG A 28 -6.62 -7.40 18.24
C ARG A 28 -6.79 -8.86 17.84
N SER A 29 -7.87 -9.17 17.13
CA SER A 29 -7.79 -10.24 16.14
C SER A 29 -6.61 -9.87 15.24
N PRO A 30 -5.65 -10.76 14.96
CA PRO A 30 -4.55 -10.43 14.08
C PRO A 30 -5.11 -10.24 12.67
N VAL A 31 -5.50 -9.02 12.35
CA VAL A 31 -5.79 -8.59 10.99
C VAL A 31 -4.53 -8.91 10.20
N PRO A 32 -4.60 -9.76 9.15
CA PRO A 32 -3.43 -10.11 8.36
C PRO A 32 -2.75 -8.82 7.91
N ALA A 33 -1.44 -8.68 8.11
CA ALA A 33 -0.69 -7.46 7.80
C ALA A 33 -0.93 -6.93 6.37
N GLY A 34 -1.26 -7.83 5.43
CA GLY A 34 -1.68 -7.47 4.07
C GLY A 34 -2.91 -6.58 4.01
N VAL A 35 -3.93 -6.78 4.87
CA VAL A 35 -5.16 -5.97 4.87
C VAL A 35 -4.86 -4.51 5.22
N CYS A 36 -3.90 -4.25 6.11
CA CYS A 36 -3.47 -2.89 6.43
C CYS A 36 -2.70 -2.21 5.29
N LEU A 37 -2.00 -2.99 4.44
CA LEU A 37 -1.26 -2.46 3.29
C LEU A 37 -2.15 -2.16 2.09
N ALA A 38 -3.25 -2.89 1.93
CA ALA A 38 -4.11 -2.79 0.74
C ALA A 38 -4.73 -1.40 0.54
N ARG A 39 -5.21 -0.74 1.60
CA ARG A 39 -5.86 0.57 1.47
C ARG A 39 -4.92 1.67 0.95
N PRO A 40 -3.75 1.94 1.57
CA PRO A 40 -2.87 2.99 1.08
C PRO A 40 -2.24 2.65 -0.28
N LYS A 41 -2.19 1.37 -0.68
CA LYS A 41 -1.57 0.94 -1.94
C LYS A 41 -2.51 0.96 -3.14
N SER A 42 -3.74 0.49 -2.97
CA SER A 42 -4.66 0.28 -4.10
C SER A 42 -6.09 0.71 -3.81
N CYS A 43 -6.39 1.25 -2.62
CA CYS A 43 -7.77 1.42 -2.15
C CYS A 43 -8.60 0.12 -2.22
N TYR A 44 -7.95 -1.02 -1.98
CA TYR A 44 -8.52 -2.37 -2.10
C TYR A 44 -8.90 -2.80 -3.52
N ASN A 45 -8.46 -2.07 -4.56
CA ASN A 45 -8.70 -2.44 -5.94
C ASN A 45 -7.77 -3.58 -6.37
N THR A 46 -8.32 -4.78 -6.56
CA THR A 46 -7.57 -5.94 -7.06
C THR A 46 -7.08 -5.75 -8.49
N GLN A 47 -7.67 -4.85 -9.27
CA GLN A 47 -7.26 -4.56 -10.65
C GLN A 47 -6.36 -3.33 -10.76
N ALA A 48 -5.83 -2.81 -9.65
CA ALA A 48 -4.94 -1.67 -9.67
C ALA A 48 -3.62 -1.98 -10.41
N ILE A 49 -3.23 -1.09 -11.31
CA ILE A 49 -1.95 -1.13 -12.02
C ILE A 49 -1.33 0.26 -11.97
N ASP A 50 -0.12 0.35 -11.43
CA ASP A 50 0.73 1.53 -11.57
C ASP A 50 1.91 1.20 -12.49
N ARG A 51 2.31 2.14 -13.35
CA ARG A 51 3.40 1.97 -14.31
C ARG A 51 4.61 2.79 -13.91
N ASN A 52 5.75 2.12 -13.74
CA ASN A 52 6.99 2.73 -13.34
C ASN A 52 7.82 3.19 -14.54
N LYS A 53 8.69 4.18 -14.29
CA LYS A 53 9.58 4.76 -15.32
C LYS A 53 10.61 3.76 -15.86
N ASP A 54 10.93 2.72 -15.10
CA ASP A 54 11.85 1.65 -15.48
C ASP A 54 11.20 0.56 -16.36
N GLY A 55 9.92 0.74 -16.71
CA GLY A 55 9.14 -0.20 -17.51
C GLY A 55 8.48 -1.31 -16.69
N SER A 56 8.70 -1.37 -15.37
CA SER A 56 7.98 -2.28 -14.49
C SER A 56 6.56 -1.77 -14.19
N SER A 57 5.73 -2.63 -13.62
CA SER A 57 4.39 -2.27 -13.15
C SER A 57 4.14 -2.84 -11.75
N ASP A 58 3.43 -2.09 -10.94
CA ASP A 58 2.95 -2.54 -9.63
C ASP A 58 1.52 -3.04 -9.78
N CYS A 59 1.30 -4.31 -9.47
CA CYS A 59 0.06 -5.00 -9.77
C CYS A 59 -0.74 -5.34 -8.52
N GLY A 60 -2.05 -5.17 -8.63
CA GLY A 60 -3.01 -5.75 -7.72
C GLY A 60 -3.18 -5.02 -6.40
N ILE A 61 -3.91 -5.69 -5.50
CA ILE A 61 -4.32 -5.13 -4.22
C ILE A 61 -3.13 -4.72 -3.32
N PHE A 62 -1.99 -5.40 -3.45
CA PHE A 62 -0.77 -5.11 -2.68
C PHE A 62 0.32 -4.39 -3.48
N GLN A 63 0.03 -3.98 -4.73
CA GLN A 63 0.98 -3.28 -5.60
C GLN A 63 2.32 -4.02 -5.68
N ILE A 64 2.27 -5.28 -6.10
CA ILE A 64 3.44 -6.17 -6.22
C ILE A 64 4.14 -5.89 -7.55
N ASN A 65 5.44 -5.57 -7.48
CA ASN A 65 6.22 -5.11 -8.62
C ASN A 65 6.65 -6.24 -9.60
N SER A 66 6.43 -6.04 -10.90
CA SER A 66 6.77 -6.98 -11.99
C SER A 66 8.28 -7.15 -12.25
N LYS A 67 9.14 -6.22 -11.82
CA LYS A 67 10.59 -6.38 -11.94
C LYS A 67 11.09 -7.54 -11.09
N TYR A 68 10.46 -7.76 -9.94
CA TYR A 68 10.99 -8.68 -8.93
C TYR A 68 10.12 -9.91 -8.71
N TRP A 69 8.79 -9.78 -8.78
CA TRP A 69 7.90 -10.77 -8.15
C TRP A 69 7.00 -11.54 -9.11
N CYS A 70 6.54 -10.95 -10.21
CA CYS A 70 5.67 -11.61 -11.18
C CYS A 70 6.15 -11.38 -12.63
N TYR A 71 5.66 -12.18 -13.57
CA TYR A 71 5.99 -12.06 -14.99
C TYR A 71 4.86 -11.37 -15.78
N ASP A 72 5.16 -10.27 -16.46
CA ASP A 72 4.21 -9.52 -17.29
C ASP A 72 4.51 -9.61 -18.80
N GLY A 73 5.59 -10.29 -19.18
CA GLY A 73 6.05 -10.40 -20.57
C GLY A 73 6.60 -9.11 -21.17
N ARG A 74 6.81 -8.05 -20.37
CA ARG A 74 7.18 -6.71 -20.86
C ARG A 74 8.34 -6.09 -20.08
N THR A 75 8.46 -6.40 -18.79
CA THR A 75 9.50 -5.84 -17.92
C THR A 75 10.87 -6.47 -18.22
N PRO A 76 11.87 -5.71 -18.73
CA PRO A 76 13.18 -6.27 -19.07
C PRO A 76 13.93 -6.75 -17.82
N GLY A 77 14.55 -7.92 -17.87
CA GLY A 77 15.36 -8.46 -16.77
C GLY A 77 14.55 -8.77 -15.49
N ALA A 78 13.27 -9.10 -15.61
CA ALA A 78 12.43 -9.47 -14.47
C ALA A 78 12.86 -10.80 -13.83
N SER A 79 12.81 -10.89 -12.50
CA SER A 79 13.21 -12.08 -11.74
C SER A 79 12.07 -13.07 -11.50
N ASN A 80 10.82 -12.62 -11.55
CA ASN A 80 9.61 -13.43 -11.31
C ASN A 80 9.67 -14.26 -10.00
N GLY A 81 10.01 -13.65 -8.87
CA GLY A 81 10.27 -14.35 -7.60
C GLY A 81 9.09 -15.12 -6.98
N CYS A 82 7.85 -14.89 -7.43
CA CYS A 82 6.67 -15.67 -7.04
C CYS A 82 6.28 -16.74 -8.08
N HIS A 83 7.05 -16.87 -9.17
CA HIS A 83 6.85 -17.85 -10.25
C HIS A 83 5.42 -17.83 -10.82
N MET A 84 4.88 -16.64 -11.09
CA MET A 84 3.49 -16.46 -11.53
C MET A 84 3.35 -15.30 -12.50
N PRO A 85 2.37 -15.33 -13.42
CA PRO A 85 2.09 -14.18 -14.27
C PRO A 85 1.46 -13.05 -13.45
N CYS A 86 1.75 -11.80 -13.78
CA CYS A 86 1.18 -10.64 -13.08
C CYS A 86 -0.35 -10.55 -13.24
N SER A 87 -0.93 -11.15 -14.29
CA SER A 87 -2.38 -11.21 -14.50
C SER A 87 -3.13 -11.92 -13.37
N LYS A 88 -2.45 -12.81 -12.64
CA LYS A 88 -3.02 -13.50 -11.48
C LYS A 88 -3.20 -12.59 -10.27
N LEU A 89 -2.38 -11.55 -10.15
CA LEU A 89 -2.52 -10.51 -9.13
C LEU A 89 -3.64 -9.50 -9.44
N LEU A 90 -4.29 -9.64 -10.60
CA LEU A 90 -5.32 -8.71 -11.08
C LEU A 90 -6.72 -9.32 -11.06
N ASP A 91 -6.86 -10.55 -10.58
CA ASP A 91 -8.16 -11.21 -10.45
C ASP A 91 -8.77 -10.98 -9.05
N ASN A 92 -9.99 -11.49 -8.82
CA ASN A 92 -10.69 -11.29 -7.55
C ASN A 92 -10.24 -12.28 -6.45
N ASN A 93 -9.45 -13.30 -6.81
CA ASN A 93 -8.94 -14.29 -5.88
C ASN A 93 -7.59 -13.86 -5.32
N ILE A 94 -7.61 -13.15 -4.21
CA ILE A 94 -6.39 -12.61 -3.58
C ILE A 94 -5.50 -13.66 -2.86
N ALA A 95 -5.78 -14.96 -3.01
CA ALA A 95 -5.08 -15.99 -2.24
C ALA A 95 -3.59 -16.08 -2.64
N ASP A 96 -3.28 -15.96 -3.93
CA ASP A 96 -1.93 -15.91 -4.47
C ASP A 96 -1.24 -14.57 -4.20
N ASP A 97 -1.97 -13.45 -4.26
CA ASP A 97 -1.48 -12.13 -3.85
C ASP A 97 -0.96 -12.18 -2.42
N ILE A 98 -1.74 -12.76 -1.50
CA ILE A 98 -1.35 -12.91 -0.09
C ILE A 98 -0.12 -13.80 0.04
N ARG A 99 -0.03 -14.90 -0.73
CA ARG A 99 1.15 -15.79 -0.71
C ARG A 99 2.39 -15.06 -1.20
N CYS A 100 2.29 -14.33 -2.31
CA CYS A 100 3.40 -13.60 -2.89
C CYS A 100 3.85 -12.43 -1.99
N ALA A 101 2.91 -11.65 -1.43
CA ALA A 101 3.21 -10.60 -0.47
C ALA A 101 3.91 -11.15 0.79
N LYS A 102 3.47 -12.29 1.33
CA LYS A 102 4.16 -12.95 2.45
C LYS A 102 5.59 -13.34 2.10
N LEU A 103 5.82 -13.86 0.89
CA LEU A 103 7.17 -14.21 0.44
C LEU A 103 8.05 -12.96 0.34
N ASN A 104 7.53 -11.89 -0.25
CA ASN A 104 8.22 -10.59 -0.35
C ASN A 104 8.62 -10.08 1.04
N ALA A 105 7.67 -9.99 1.97
CA ALA A 105 7.93 -9.54 3.33
C ALA A 105 8.97 -10.40 4.07
N ARG A 106 8.93 -11.74 3.87
CA ARG A 106 9.94 -12.65 4.43
C ARG A 106 11.33 -12.40 3.85
N LYS A 107 11.45 -12.24 2.53
CA LYS A 107 12.74 -12.00 1.88
C LYS A 107 13.32 -10.64 2.27
N ALA A 108 12.48 -9.64 2.49
CA ALA A 108 12.91 -8.31 2.93
C ALA A 108 13.06 -8.15 4.45
N ARG A 109 12.82 -9.21 5.23
CA ARG A 109 12.82 -9.17 6.71
C ARG A 109 11.90 -8.09 7.29
N GLY A 110 10.77 -7.82 6.64
CA GLY A 110 9.83 -6.78 7.04
C GLY A 110 9.00 -6.24 5.89
N LEU A 111 8.34 -5.10 6.12
CA LEU A 111 7.48 -4.44 5.15
C LEU A 111 8.17 -3.28 4.40
N MET A 112 9.49 -3.15 4.48
CA MET A 112 10.25 -2.11 3.77
C MET A 112 10.11 -2.08 2.23
N PRO A 113 9.79 -3.19 1.53
CA PRO A 113 9.49 -3.14 0.10
C PRO A 113 8.24 -2.35 -0.28
N TRP A 114 7.45 -1.91 0.70
CA TRP A 114 6.23 -1.11 0.53
C TRP A 114 6.41 0.30 1.09
#